data_AF-A0A0F9I526-F1
#
_entry.id   AF-A0A0F9I526-F1
#
_cell.length_a   1.000
_cell.length_b   1.000
_cell.length_c   1.000
_cell.angle_alpha   90.00
_cell.angle_beta   90.00
_cell.angle_gamma   90.00
#
_symmetry.space_group_name_H-M   'P 1'
#
loop_
_entity.id
_entity.type
_entity.pdbx_description
1 polymer ?
#
loop_
_entity_poly.entity_id
_entity_poly.type
_entity_poly.pdbx_seq_one_letter_code
_entity_poly.pdbx_strand_id
1 'polypeptide(L)'
;MVNVFQAQKKAEDLFGGDDLENIKKAIGRADGAAKNCRFNAMMDRFSEIEGVIDSRNKRLVRESEDVEEISPKIRESLIFRSEVIDMLGRRLEDECECRLK
;
A
#
# COMPACT_ATOMS: atom_id res chain seq x y z
N MET A 1 -9.99 -7.82 -10.90
CA MET A 1 -9.20 -6.57 -10.92
C MET A 1 -9.37 -5.91 -9.57
N VAL A 2 -8.30 -5.86 -8.77
CA VAL A 2 -8.26 -4.98 -7.59
C VAL A 2 -8.08 -3.57 -8.10
N ASN A 3 -8.91 -2.62 -7.68
CA ASN A 3 -8.74 -1.20 -8.02
C ASN A 3 -8.35 -0.39 -6.78
N VAL A 4 -7.87 0.83 -7.00
CA VAL A 4 -7.38 1.71 -5.92
C VAL A 4 -8.41 1.97 -4.82
N PHE A 5 -9.70 2.03 -5.14
CA PHE A 5 -10.77 2.15 -4.16
C PHE A 5 -10.86 0.91 -3.26
N GLN A 6 -10.71 -0.30 -3.81
CA GLN A 6 -10.69 -1.53 -3.01
C GLN A 6 -9.45 -1.61 -2.11
N ALA A 7 -8.27 -1.20 -2.60
CA ALA A 7 -7.07 -1.11 -1.78
C ALA A 7 -7.22 -0.08 -0.65
N GLN A 8 -7.83 1.08 -0.92
CA GLN A 8 -8.09 2.08 0.11
C GLN A 8 -9.11 1.60 1.14
N LYS A 9 -10.15 0.87 0.73
CA LYS A 9 -11.10 0.25 1.64
C LYS A 9 -10.44 -0.79 2.54
N LYS A 10 -9.62 -1.68 1.97
CA LYS A 10 -8.85 -2.65 2.76
C LYS A 10 -7.88 -1.95 3.72
N ALA A 11 -7.35 -0.78 3.37
CA ALA A 11 -6.57 0.02 4.29
C ALA A 11 -7.40 0.53 5.50
N GLU A 12 -8.66 0.90 5.30
CA GLU A 12 -9.57 1.29 6.40
C GLU A 12 -9.81 0.15 7.38
N ASP A 13 -9.89 -1.08 6.88
CA ASP A 13 -10.09 -2.27 7.71
C ASP A 13 -8.83 -2.62 8.53
N LEU A 14 -7.64 -2.31 7.99
CA LEU A 14 -6.36 -2.73 8.56
C LEU A 14 -5.65 -1.67 9.39
N PHE A 15 -5.81 -0.38 9.08
CA PHE A 15 -5.06 0.72 9.69
C PHE A 15 -6.01 1.71 10.37
N GLY A 16 -5.55 2.32 11.46
CA GLY A 16 -6.28 3.37 12.19
C GLY A 16 -5.45 4.64 12.37
N GLY A 17 -6.10 5.74 12.73
CA GLY A 17 -5.44 7.02 13.03
C GLY A 17 -4.54 7.52 11.91
N ASP A 18 -3.37 8.06 12.28
CA ASP A 18 -2.40 8.65 11.35
C ASP A 18 -1.87 7.65 10.31
N ASP A 19 -1.79 6.35 10.64
CA ASP A 19 -1.34 5.33 9.71
C ASP A 19 -2.29 5.17 8.53
N LEU A 20 -3.59 5.23 8.80
CA LEU A 20 -4.64 5.17 7.77
C LEU A 20 -4.55 6.37 6.82
N GLU A 21 -4.35 7.56 7.36
CA GLU A 21 -4.22 8.76 6.55
C GLU A 21 -2.96 8.69 5.67
N ASN A 22 -1.85 8.26 6.26
CA ASN A 22 -0.56 8.17 5.56
C ASN A 22 -0.57 7.09 4.46
N ILE A 23 -1.12 5.90 4.73
CA ILE A 23 -1.18 4.82 3.74
C ILE A 23 -2.10 5.20 2.57
N LYS A 24 -3.25 5.82 2.84
CA LYS A 24 -4.16 6.29 1.78
C LYS A 24 -3.52 7.36 0.90
N LYS A 25 -2.80 8.32 1.50
CA LYS A 25 -2.04 9.34 0.75
C LYS A 25 -0.96 8.70 -0.11
N ALA A 26 -0.20 7.75 0.43
CA ALA A 26 0.87 7.07 -0.30
C ALA A 26 0.31 6.27 -1.51
N ILE A 27 -0.76 5.51 -1.31
CA ILE A 27 -1.48 4.80 -2.39
C ILE A 27 -2.01 5.77 -3.44
N GLY A 28 -2.65 6.87 -3.02
CA GLY A 28 -3.17 7.89 -3.95
C GLY A 28 -2.06 8.55 -4.79
N ARG A 29 -0.90 8.83 -4.19
CA ARG A 29 0.27 9.34 -4.92
C ARG A 29 0.82 8.32 -5.92
N ALA A 30 0.90 7.06 -5.51
CA ALA A 30 1.38 5.99 -6.37
C ALA A 30 0.43 5.75 -7.57
N ASP A 31 -0.88 5.77 -7.34
CA ASP A 31 -1.91 5.75 -8.39
C ASP A 31 -1.75 6.92 -9.37
N GLY A 32 -1.53 8.13 -8.84
CA GLY A 32 -1.24 9.31 -9.66
C GLY A 32 0.03 9.16 -10.51
N ALA A 33 1.08 8.53 -9.98
CA ALA A 33 2.30 8.25 -10.74
C ALA A 33 2.06 7.20 -11.84
N ALA A 34 1.30 6.14 -11.53
CA ALA A 34 0.94 5.08 -12.48
C ALA A 34 0.13 5.64 -13.68
N LYS A 35 -0.93 6.43 -13.43
CA LYS A 35 -1.74 7.11 -14.46
C LYS A 35 -0.92 7.99 -15.42
N ASN A 36 0.21 8.50 -14.94
CA ASN A 36 1.08 9.38 -15.70
C ASN A 36 2.34 8.68 -16.23
N CYS A 37 2.42 7.35 -16.13
CA CYS A 37 3.55 6.55 -16.59
C CYS A 37 4.90 6.97 -16.00
N ARG A 38 4.90 7.40 -14.74
CA ARG A 38 6.11 7.82 -14.04
C ARG A 38 6.66 6.67 -13.21
N PHE A 39 7.34 5.72 -13.85
CA PHE A 39 7.89 4.52 -13.20
C PHE A 39 8.74 4.84 -11.96
N ASN A 40 9.74 5.72 -12.10
CA ASN A 40 10.61 6.08 -10.97
C ASN A 40 9.83 6.72 -9.81
N ALA A 41 8.90 7.62 -10.14
CA ALA A 41 8.07 8.24 -9.11
C ALA A 41 7.16 7.22 -8.42
N MET A 42 6.66 6.21 -9.13
CA MET A 42 5.87 5.12 -8.57
C MET A 42 6.72 4.25 -7.63
N MET A 43 7.94 3.89 -8.03
CA MET A 43 8.87 3.14 -7.19
C MET A 43 9.18 3.88 -5.89
N ASP A 44 9.40 5.20 -5.94
CA ASP A 44 9.57 6.03 -4.74
C ASP A 44 8.34 5.94 -3.81
N ARG A 45 7.12 5.89 -4.38
CA ARG A 45 5.89 5.76 -3.56
C ARG A 45 5.68 4.36 -3.00
N PHE A 46 6.21 3.31 -3.62
CA PHE A 46 6.19 1.97 -3.02
C PHE A 46 7.02 1.96 -1.74
N SER A 47 8.19 2.60 -1.73
CA SER A 47 8.98 2.74 -0.50
C SER A 47 8.25 3.54 0.59
N GLU A 48 7.43 4.53 0.25
CA GLU A 48 6.56 5.22 1.23
C GLU A 48 5.51 4.28 1.83
N ILE A 49 4.84 3.48 0.99
CA ILE A 49 3.85 2.48 1.42
C ILE A 49 4.51 1.48 2.38
N GLU A 50 5.67 0.96 2.01
CA GLU A 50 6.47 0.07 2.85
C GLU A 50 6.84 0.71 4.19
N GLY A 51 7.31 1.95 4.17
CA GLY A 51 7.70 2.68 5.36
C GLY A 51 6.54 2.84 6.37
N VAL A 52 5.32 3.13 5.88
CA VAL A 52 4.14 3.20 6.75
C VAL A 52 3.82 1.84 7.37
N ILE A 53 3.82 0.78 6.56
CA ILE A 53 3.51 -0.59 7.02
C ILE A 53 4.55 -1.07 8.05
N ASP A 54 5.84 -0.88 7.76
CA ASP A 54 6.93 -1.27 8.65
C ASP A 54 6.90 -0.50 9.96
N SER A 55 6.62 0.80 9.92
CA SER A 55 6.47 1.61 11.14
C SER A 55 5.30 1.13 11.99
N ARG A 56 4.16 0.82 11.36
CA ARG A 56 2.97 0.32 12.04
C ARG A 56 3.21 -1.06 12.66
N ASN A 57 3.82 -1.97 11.91
CA ASN A 57 4.17 -3.31 12.42
C ASN A 57 5.16 -3.24 13.58
N LYS A 58 6.17 -2.36 13.52
CA LYS A 58 7.09 -2.14 14.64
C LYS A 58 6.38 -1.62 15.89
N ARG A 59 5.37 -0.76 15.75
CA ARG A 59 4.54 -0.32 16.90
C ARG A 59 3.71 -1.46 17.46
N LEU A 60 3.02 -2.23 16.62
CA LEU A 60 2.24 -3.41 17.07
C LEU A 60 3.09 -4.37 17.91
N VAL A 61 4.32 -4.66 17.47
CA VAL A 61 5.25 -5.53 18.22
C VAL A 61 5.69 -4.90 19.56
N ARG A 62 5.78 -3.57 19.64
CA ARG A 62 6.21 -2.87 20.86
C ARG A 62 5.07 -2.67 21.87
N GLU A 63 3.85 -2.51 21.38
CA GLU A 63 2.67 -2.15 22.19
C GLU A 63 1.91 -3.38 22.71
N SER A 64 2.16 -4.57 22.15
CA SER A 64 1.51 -5.83 22.55
C SER A 64 2.53 -6.85 23.06
N GLU A 65 2.23 -7.48 24.19
CA GLU A 65 2.98 -8.63 24.72
C GLU A 65 2.45 -9.97 24.17
N ASP A 66 1.25 -9.97 23.57
CA ASP A 66 0.61 -11.16 23.00
C ASP A 66 1.00 -11.37 21.53
N VAL A 67 1.91 -12.32 21.32
CA VAL A 67 2.40 -12.72 19.98
C VAL A 67 1.29 -13.33 19.12
N GLU A 68 0.35 -14.07 19.73
CA GLU A 68 -0.74 -14.73 19.01
C GLU A 68 -1.74 -13.70 18.47
N GLU A 69 -1.94 -12.60 19.19
CA GLU A 69 -2.80 -11.50 18.75
C GLU A 69 -2.17 -10.66 17.62
N ILE A 70 -0.86 -10.38 17.68
CA ILE A 70 -0.21 -9.49 16.69
C ILE A 70 0.18 -10.19 15.39
N SER A 71 0.47 -11.49 15.44
CA SER A 71 0.97 -12.24 14.27
C SER A 71 0.01 -12.18 13.07
N PRO A 72 -1.32 -12.35 13.25
CA PRO A 72 -2.29 -12.17 12.17
C PRO A 72 -2.30 -10.74 11.61
N LYS A 73 -2.24 -9.70 12.47
CA LYS A 73 -2.25 -8.29 12.05
C LYS A 73 -1.04 -7.92 11.20
N ILE A 74 0.14 -8.42 11.59
CA ILE A 74 1.39 -8.23 10.82
C ILE A 74 1.27 -8.98 9.48
N ARG A 75 0.80 -10.22 9.50
CA ARG A 75 0.62 -11.03 8.29
C ARG A 75 -0.31 -10.35 7.29
N GLU A 76 -1.46 -9.86 7.74
CA GLU A 76 -2.41 -9.14 6.91
C GLU A 76 -1.83 -7.85 6.33
N SER A 77 -1.02 -7.13 7.10
CA SER A 77 -0.31 -5.93 6.62
C SER A 77 0.69 -6.26 5.50
N LEU A 78 1.39 -7.39 5.61
CA LEU A 78 2.33 -7.85 4.59
C LEU A 78 1.62 -8.35 3.32
N ILE A 79 0.49 -9.04 3.47
CA ILE A 79 -0.36 -9.43 2.33
C ILE A 79 -0.88 -8.18 1.62
N PHE A 80 -1.39 -7.22 2.39
CA PHE A 80 -1.88 -5.95 1.88
C PHE A 80 -0.82 -5.20 1.07
N ARG A 81 0.44 -5.15 1.54
CA ARG A 81 1.56 -4.58 0.78
C ARG A 81 1.66 -5.19 -0.63
N SER A 82 1.69 -6.52 -0.71
CA SER A 82 1.86 -7.24 -1.98
C SER A 82 0.70 -6.97 -2.94
N GLU A 83 -0.54 -6.93 -2.44
CA GLU A 83 -1.73 -6.64 -3.24
C GLU A 83 -1.71 -5.21 -3.82
N VAL A 84 -1.29 -4.23 -3.01
CA VAL A 84 -1.18 -2.83 -3.46
C VAL A 84 -0.14 -2.70 -4.58
N ILE A 85 1.02 -3.36 -4.44
CA ILE A 85 2.08 -3.33 -5.45
C ILE A 85 1.61 -3.99 -6.75
N ASP A 86 1.03 -5.19 -6.69
CA ASP A 86 0.52 -5.90 -7.88
C ASP A 86 -0.55 -5.07 -8.62
N MET A 87 -1.49 -4.48 -7.86
CA MET A 87 -2.50 -3.59 -8.42
C MET A 87 -1.89 -2.39 -9.14
N LEU A 88 -0.95 -1.69 -8.50
CA LEU A 88 -0.35 -0.47 -9.06
C LEU A 88 0.59 -0.78 -10.23
N GLY A 89 1.27 -1.93 -10.20
CA GLY A 89 2.09 -2.44 -11.30
C GLY A 89 1.24 -2.68 -12.55
N ARG A 90 0.14 -3.44 -12.44
CA ARG A 90 -0.78 -3.66 -13.56
C ARG A 90 -1.37 -2.35 -14.09
N ARG A 91 -1.74 -1.44 -13.18
CA ARG A 91 -2.23 -0.12 -13.59
C ARG A 91 -1.18 0.63 -14.40
N LEU A 92 0.08 0.62 -13.99
CA LEU A 92 1.16 1.25 -14.74
C LEU A 92 1.30 0.60 -16.12
N GLU A 93 1.31 -0.73 -16.21
CA GLU A 93 1.37 -1.45 -17.48
C GLU A 93 0.23 -1.03 -18.42
N ASP A 94 -1.01 -1.06 -17.95
CA ASP A 94 -2.19 -0.66 -18.73
C ASP A 94 -2.08 0.79 -19.25
N GLU A 95 -1.76 1.74 -18.35
CA GLU A 95 -1.72 3.17 -18.69
C GLU A 95 -0.54 3.49 -19.64
N CYS A 96 0.56 2.74 -19.58
CA CYS A 96 1.72 2.97 -20.43
C CYS A 96 1.61 2.28 -21.78
N GLU A 97 1.04 1.08 -21.84
CA GLU A 97 0.70 0.45 -23.11
C GLU A 97 -0.33 1.28 -23.89
N CYS A 98 -1.31 1.88 -23.21
CA CYS A 98 -2.27 2.78 -23.83
C CYS A 98 -1.65 4.05 -24.44
N ARG A 99 -0.48 4.50 -23.96
CA ARG A 99 0.22 5.71 -24.45
C ARG A 99 1.20 5.46 -25.58
N LEU A 100 1.68 4.23 -25.75
CA LEU A 100 2.65 3.85 -26.79
C LEU A 100 1.99 3.42 -28.12
N LYS A 101 0.66 3.28 -28.13
CA LYS A 101 -0.17 3.01 -29.32
C LYS A 101 -0.73 4.31 -29.88
#